data_AF-A0A6N2WPU4-F1
#
_entry.id   AF-A0A6N2WPU4-F1
#
_cell.length_a   1.000
_cell.length_b   1.000
_cell.length_c   1.000
_cell.angle_alpha   90.00
_cell.angle_beta   90.00
_cell.angle_gamma   90.00
#
_symmetry.space_group_name_H-M   'P 1'
#
loop_
_entity.id
_entity.type
_entity.pdbx_description
1 polymer ?
#
loop_
_entity_poly.entity_id
_entity_poly.type
_entity_poly.pdbx_seq_one_letter_code
_entity_poly.pdbx_strand_id
1 'polypeptide(L)'
;MRSFLLFFTKPVIGGALSLIGLLEILFSIPSSYLTYQISLWIIVLVVGIIILFHYFWKRIKILYYIKTYTSDSFGGSYMYKWHWVRSSFYTNVYGYFPDRIDVMETTKLNPNIPVIDCVHHYIENKDLLQEYIMLSLYNKVENTKQTNLFMQQLHHLEEHYSKQRNSI
;
A
#
# COMPACT_ATOMS: atom_id res chain seq x y z
N MET A 1 -4.10 11.51 -19.73
CA MET A 1 -5.41 11.75 -20.40
C MET A 1 -5.89 10.57 -21.24
N ARG A 2 -5.08 9.94 -22.10
CA ARG A 2 -5.49 8.81 -22.97
C ARG A 2 -6.13 7.62 -22.23
N SER A 3 -5.59 7.21 -21.08
CA SER A 3 -6.16 6.12 -20.27
C SER A 3 -7.54 6.42 -19.66
N PHE A 4 -7.86 7.70 -19.42
CA PHE A 4 -9.13 8.10 -18.82
C PHE A 4 -10.26 8.08 -19.87
N LEU A 5 -9.97 8.48 -21.11
CA LEU A 5 -10.90 8.39 -22.23
C LEU A 5 -11.17 6.93 -22.65
N LEU A 6 -10.16 6.06 -22.55
CA LEU A 6 -10.33 4.61 -22.78
C LEU A 6 -11.21 3.93 -21.73
N PHE A 7 -11.42 4.56 -20.56
CA PHE A 7 -12.34 4.06 -19.56
C PHE A 7 -13.79 4.22 -20.04
N PHE A 8 -14.19 5.42 -20.50
CA PHE A 8 -15.57 5.70 -20.96
C PHE A 8 -16.01 4.99 -22.24
N THR A 9 -15.06 4.43 -23.00
CA THR A 9 -15.36 3.69 -24.24
C THR A 9 -15.67 2.21 -24.00
N LYS A 10 -15.57 1.71 -22.76
CA LYS A 10 -15.96 0.33 -22.46
C LYS A 10 -17.48 0.18 -22.52
N PRO A 11 -18.02 -0.80 -23.24
CA PRO A 11 -19.46 -0.99 -23.41
C PRO A 11 -20.19 -1.21 -22.07
N VAL A 12 -19.50 -1.78 -21.08
CA VAL A 12 -20.00 -1.96 -19.70
C VAL A 12 -20.33 -0.62 -19.03
N ILE A 13 -19.52 0.41 -19.28
CA ILE A 13 -19.72 1.74 -18.67
C ILE A 13 -20.89 2.46 -19.34
N GLY A 14 -21.05 2.32 -20.65
CA GLY A 14 -22.24 2.81 -21.35
C GLY A 14 -23.54 2.14 -20.88
N GLY A 15 -23.52 0.82 -20.67
CA GLY A 15 -24.66 0.07 -20.14
C GLY A 15 -25.05 0.49 -18.71
N ALA A 16 -24.06 0.69 -17.83
CA ALA A 16 -24.29 1.18 -16.47
C ALA A 16 -24.89 2.61 -16.46
N LEU A 17 -24.39 3.51 -17.31
CA LEU A 17 -24.93 4.87 -17.46
C LEU A 17 -26.38 4.87 -17.96
N SER A 18 -26.70 4.02 -18.94
CA SER A 18 -28.07 3.86 -19.43
C SER A 18 -29.02 3.31 -18.37
N LEU A 19 -28.56 2.34 -17.56
CA LEU A 19 -29.35 1.75 -16.48
C LEU A 19 -29.66 2.77 -15.37
N ILE A 20 -28.69 3.62 -15.03
CA ILE A 20 -28.85 4.70 -14.03
C ILE A 20 -29.90 5.71 -14.51
N GLY A 21 -29.86 6.12 -15.78
CA GLY A 21 -30.89 7.00 -16.35
C GLY A 21 -32.29 6.38 -16.38
N LEU A 22 -32.38 5.08 -16.68
CA LEU A 22 -33.66 4.35 -16.69
C LEU A 22 -34.23 4.18 -15.26
N LEU A 23 -33.37 3.90 -14.29
CA LEU A 23 -33.71 3.85 -12.86
C LEU A 23 -34.21 5.21 -12.36
N GLU A 24 -33.58 6.31 -12.77
CA GLU A 24 -34.01 7.65 -12.36
C GLU A 24 -35.41 8.00 -12.91
N ILE A 25 -35.72 7.59 -14.15
CA ILE A 25 -37.06 7.76 -14.73
C ILE A 25 -38.09 6.88 -14.00
N LEU A 26 -37.74 5.64 -13.67
CA LEU A 26 -38.60 4.70 -12.94
C LEU A 26 -38.87 5.13 -11.49
N PHE A 27 -37.86 5.66 -10.79
CA PHE A 27 -37.96 6.15 -9.41
C PHE A 27 -38.46 7.61 -9.30
N SER A 28 -38.65 8.30 -10.42
CA SER A 28 -39.27 9.64 -10.47
C SER A 28 -40.77 9.66 -10.13
N ILE A 29 -41.39 8.48 -9.92
CA ILE A 29 -42.74 8.37 -9.36
C ILE A 29 -42.73 9.03 -7.97
N PRO A 30 -43.63 9.99 -7.69
CA PRO A 30 -43.41 11.01 -6.67
C PRO A 30 -43.31 10.40 -5.28
N SER A 31 -42.10 10.38 -4.71
CA SER A 31 -41.93 10.07 -3.30
C SER A 31 -42.49 11.24 -2.48
N SER A 32 -43.70 11.08 -1.95
CA SER A 32 -44.39 12.06 -1.08
C SER A 32 -43.68 12.35 0.26
N TYR A 33 -42.43 11.91 0.42
CA TYR A 33 -41.69 11.87 1.68
C TYR A 33 -40.37 12.67 1.68
N LEU A 34 -39.96 13.24 0.53
CA LEU A 34 -38.75 14.07 0.43
C LEU A 34 -39.09 15.42 -0.22
N THR A 35 -39.01 16.49 0.57
CA THR A 35 -39.23 17.87 0.12
C THR A 35 -38.21 18.35 -0.92
N TYR A 36 -37.09 17.63 -1.06
CA TYR A 36 -36.06 17.87 -2.07
C TYR A 36 -35.85 16.60 -2.91
N GLN A 37 -36.15 16.67 -4.21
CA GLN A 37 -35.77 15.63 -5.17
C GLN A 37 -34.25 15.69 -5.42
N ILE A 38 -33.48 14.85 -4.74
CA ILE A 38 -32.05 14.66 -5.05
C ILE A 38 -31.96 13.70 -6.25
N SER A 39 -31.43 14.19 -7.37
CA SER A 39 -31.20 13.39 -8.58
C SER A 39 -30.22 12.25 -8.31
N LEU A 40 -30.49 11.09 -8.90
CA LEU A 40 -29.68 9.87 -8.74
C LEU A 40 -28.25 10.10 -9.27
N TRP A 41 -28.09 10.97 -10.28
CA TRP A 41 -26.79 11.39 -10.79
C TRP A 41 -25.92 12.09 -9.75
N ILE A 42 -26.50 12.86 -8.84
CA ILE A 42 -25.75 13.58 -7.80
C ILE A 42 -25.12 12.56 -6.84
N ILE A 43 -25.87 11.51 -6.46
CA ILE A 43 -25.36 10.45 -5.59
C ILE A 43 -24.23 9.69 -6.28
N VAL A 44 -24.42 9.30 -7.55
CA VAL A 44 -23.40 8.61 -8.35
C VAL A 44 -22.13 9.46 -8.49
N LEU A 45 -22.29 10.77 -8.71
CA LEU A 45 -21.18 11.71 -8.84
C LEU A 45 -20.41 11.84 -7.53
N VAL A 46 -21.10 11.98 -6.39
CA VAL A 46 -20.46 12.06 -5.06
C VAL A 46 -19.69 10.76 -4.75
N VAL A 47 -20.30 9.60 -4.97
CA VAL A 47 -19.63 8.30 -4.77
C VAL A 47 -18.42 8.16 -5.68
N GLY A 48 -18.54 8.57 -6.95
CA GLY A 48 -17.44 8.56 -7.91
C GLY A 48 -16.26 9.44 -7.46
N ILE A 49 -16.54 10.63 -6.92
CA ILE A 49 -15.51 11.52 -6.37
C ILE A 49 -14.81 10.88 -5.16
N ILE A 50 -15.56 10.27 -4.24
CA ILE A 50 -14.97 9.60 -3.06
C ILE A 50 -14.02 8.48 -3.49
N ILE A 51 -14.42 7.64 -4.45
CA ILE A 51 -13.59 6.55 -4.98
C ILE A 51 -12.33 7.11 -5.66
N LEU A 52 -12.46 8.15 -6.48
CA LEU A 52 -11.33 8.80 -7.15
C LEU A 52 -10.37 9.41 -6.14
N PHE A 53 -10.88 10.09 -5.10
CA PHE A 53 -10.08 10.67 -4.05
C PHE A 53 -9.30 9.60 -3.29
N HIS A 54 -9.95 8.49 -2.93
CA HIS A 54 -9.29 7.37 -2.26
C HIS A 54 -8.16 6.77 -3.13
N TYR A 55 -8.43 6.55 -4.42
CA TYR A 55 -7.43 6.08 -5.37
C TYR A 55 -6.25 7.06 -5.51
N PHE A 56 -6.53 8.36 -5.60
CA PHE A 56 -5.53 9.40 -5.74
C PHE A 56 -4.66 9.52 -4.48
N TRP A 57 -5.28 9.46 -3.30
CA TRP A 57 -4.58 9.46 -2.01
C TRP A 57 -3.60 8.28 -1.91
N LYS A 58 -4.04 7.08 -2.27
CA LYS A 58 -3.20 5.88 -2.29
C LYS A 58 -1.99 6.06 -3.23
N ARG A 59 -2.20 6.63 -4.43
CA ARG A 59 -1.12 6.94 -5.38
C ARG A 59 -0.11 7.94 -4.84
N ILE A 60 -0.56 9.01 -4.17
CA ILE A 60 0.34 9.98 -3.54
C ILE A 60 1.17 9.31 -2.45
N LYS A 61 0.54 8.49 -1.59
CA LYS A 61 1.22 7.80 -0.50
C LYS A 61 2.33 6.87 -1.00
N ILE A 62 2.05 6.12 -2.07
CA ILE A 62 3.05 5.29 -2.76
C ILE A 62 4.23 6.14 -3.24
N LEU A 63 3.95 7.24 -3.96
CA LEU A 63 4.99 8.15 -4.46
C LEU A 63 5.81 8.79 -3.34
N TYR A 64 5.18 9.13 -2.23
CA TYR A 64 5.85 9.69 -1.06
C TYR A 64 6.89 8.72 -0.48
N TYR A 65 6.52 7.45 -0.27
CA TYR A 65 7.46 6.45 0.27
C TYR A 65 8.55 6.03 -0.73
N ILE A 66 8.29 6.15 -2.03
CA ILE A 66 9.27 5.84 -3.06
C ILE A 66 10.29 6.97 -3.22
N LYS A 67 9.83 8.23 -3.19
CA LYS A 67 10.71 9.40 -3.31
C LYS A 67 11.49 9.68 -2.03
N THR A 68 10.86 9.49 -0.89
CA THR A 68 11.53 9.54 0.41
C THR A 68 12.36 8.27 0.49
N TYR A 69 13.66 8.36 0.19
CA TYR A 69 14.61 7.25 0.38
C TYR A 69 14.25 6.47 1.62
N THR A 70 13.86 5.22 1.46
CA THR A 70 13.27 4.45 2.55
C THR A 70 14.40 3.76 3.29
N SER A 71 14.46 3.99 4.60
CA SER A 71 15.37 3.29 5.50
C SER A 71 14.55 2.61 6.58
N ASP A 72 14.88 1.37 6.88
CA ASP A 72 14.25 0.63 7.97
C ASP A 72 15.22 -0.43 8.50
N SER A 73 15.01 -0.83 9.76
CA SER A 73 15.70 -1.97 10.35
C SER A 73 14.77 -3.18 10.36
N PHE A 74 15.33 -4.37 10.11
CA PHE A 74 14.58 -5.62 10.13
C PHE A 74 15.08 -6.47 11.31
N GLY A 75 14.20 -6.84 12.25
CA GLY A 75 14.52 -7.81 13.30
C GLY A 75 15.81 -7.56 14.09
N GLY A 76 15.99 -6.39 14.69
CA GLY A 76 17.17 -6.06 15.50
C GLY A 76 18.49 -5.96 14.73
N SER A 77 18.48 -6.10 13.40
CA SER A 77 19.66 -6.05 12.54
C SER A 77 20.04 -4.62 12.10
N TYR A 78 20.89 -4.51 11.08
CA TYR A 78 21.36 -3.26 10.50
C TYR A 78 20.22 -2.41 9.92
N MET A 79 20.45 -1.09 9.86
CA MET A 79 19.57 -0.21 9.10
C MET A 79 19.89 -0.35 7.62
N TYR A 80 18.92 -0.78 6.83
CA TYR A 80 19.07 -0.86 5.39
C TYR A 80 18.47 0.40 4.78
N LYS A 81 19.13 0.94 3.77
CA LYS A 81 18.63 2.02 2.94
C LYS A 81 18.48 1.51 1.53
N TRP A 82 17.34 1.75 0.91
CA TRP A 82 17.11 1.25 -0.44
C TRP A 82 16.55 2.29 -1.38
N HIS A 83 16.84 2.09 -2.66
CA HIS A 83 16.38 2.91 -3.77
C HIS A 83 15.40 2.12 -4.64
N TRP A 84 14.24 2.71 -4.85
CA TRP A 84 13.18 2.16 -5.67
C TRP A 84 13.38 2.50 -7.14
N VAL A 85 13.28 1.50 -8.01
CA VAL A 85 13.19 1.70 -9.45
C VAL A 85 11.81 1.30 -9.94
N ARG A 86 11.33 1.99 -10.97
CA ARG A 86 10.09 1.62 -11.63
C ARG A 86 10.34 0.35 -12.44
N SER A 87 9.52 -0.66 -12.23
CA SER A 87 9.70 -1.99 -12.81
C SER A 87 8.36 -2.57 -13.25
N SER A 88 8.37 -3.32 -14.35
CA SER A 88 7.24 -4.14 -14.80
C SER A 88 7.43 -5.63 -14.50
N PHE A 89 8.50 -6.01 -13.78
CA PHE A 89 8.75 -7.41 -13.40
C PHE A 89 7.66 -7.94 -12.46
N TYR A 90 7.40 -9.24 -12.51
CA TYR A 90 6.28 -9.90 -11.81
C TYR A 90 6.35 -9.77 -10.28
N THR A 91 7.53 -9.61 -9.70
CA THR A 91 7.75 -9.40 -8.26
C THR A 91 7.81 -7.92 -7.87
N ASN A 92 7.06 -7.02 -8.50
CA ASN A 92 7.03 -5.62 -8.06
C ASN A 92 5.87 -5.35 -7.08
N VAL A 93 6.06 -4.37 -6.17
CA VAL A 93 4.97 -3.81 -5.35
C VAL A 93 4.62 -2.43 -5.89
N TYR A 94 3.35 -2.26 -6.27
CA TYR A 94 2.82 -1.02 -6.88
C TYR A 94 3.55 -0.52 -8.15
N GLY A 95 4.26 -1.40 -8.87
CA GLY A 95 5.08 -1.03 -10.04
C GLY A 95 6.53 -0.64 -9.70
N TYR A 96 6.98 -0.92 -8.48
CA TYR A 96 8.31 -0.54 -7.99
C TYR A 96 9.04 -1.73 -7.39
N PHE A 97 10.36 -1.71 -7.52
CA PHE A 97 11.26 -2.75 -7.06
C PHE A 97 12.51 -2.14 -6.39
N PRO A 98 13.03 -2.73 -5.30
CA PRO A 98 14.25 -2.26 -4.66
C PRO A 98 15.50 -2.76 -5.41
N ASP A 99 16.11 -1.87 -6.20
CA ASP A 99 17.28 -2.20 -7.04
C ASP A 99 18.59 -2.12 -6.27
N ARG A 100 18.77 -1.04 -5.52
CA ARG A 100 19.97 -0.80 -4.70
C ARG A 100 19.59 -0.83 -3.23
N ILE A 101 20.27 -1.68 -2.47
CA ILE A 101 20.11 -1.82 -1.04
C ILE A 101 21.49 -1.63 -0.44
N ASP A 102 21.65 -0.53 0.28
CA ASP A 102 22.86 -0.16 0.98
C ASP A 102 22.66 -0.44 2.47
N VAL A 103 23.70 -0.95 3.12
CA VAL A 103 23.67 -1.26 4.55
C VAL A 103 24.30 -0.07 5.26
N MET A 104 23.55 0.53 6.18
CA MET A 104 24.03 1.66 6.98
C MET A 104 24.51 1.13 8.33
N GLU A 105 25.68 1.60 8.78
CA GLU A 105 26.09 1.41 10.17
C GLU A 105 25.07 2.06 11.10
N THR A 106 24.75 1.36 12.19
CA THR A 106 23.74 1.76 13.15
C THR A 106 24.01 3.17 13.69
N THR A 107 23.15 4.13 13.34
CA THR A 107 22.97 5.29 14.23
C THR A 107 22.44 4.74 15.53
N LYS A 108 23.30 4.72 16.57
CA LYS A 108 23.02 4.29 17.94
C LYS A 108 21.53 4.43 18.27
N LEU A 109 20.85 3.29 18.38
CA LEU A 109 19.45 3.24 18.79
C LEU A 109 19.29 4.06 20.07
N ASN A 110 18.26 4.90 20.11
CA ASN A 110 17.93 5.67 21.31
C ASN A 110 17.74 4.69 22.48
N PRO A 111 18.56 4.76 23.55
CA PRO A 111 18.57 3.77 24.63
C PRO A 111 17.24 3.69 25.40
N ASN A 112 16.34 4.64 25.21
CA ASN A 112 15.03 4.68 25.86
C ASN A 112 13.93 3.95 25.08
N ILE A 113 14.22 3.45 23.87
CA ILE A 113 13.28 2.63 23.11
C ILE A 113 13.68 1.17 23.37
N PRO A 114 12.78 0.32 23.89
CA PRO A 114 13.05 -1.11 24.03
C PRO A 114 13.17 -1.69 22.62
N VAL A 115 14.40 -1.83 22.16
CA VAL A 115 14.74 -2.47 20.89
C VAL A 115 15.23 -3.85 21.25
N ILE A 116 14.56 -4.86 20.71
CA ILE A 116 14.99 -6.25 20.86
C ILE A 116 16.25 -6.41 20.00
N ASP A 117 17.41 -6.35 20.65
CA ASP A 117 18.72 -6.49 20.02
C ASP A 117 18.97 -7.96 19.65
N CYS A 118 18.57 -8.33 18.44
CA CYS A 118 18.89 -9.63 17.85
C CYS A 118 20.28 -9.50 17.23
N VAL A 119 21.32 -9.75 18.05
CA VAL A 119 22.76 -9.77 17.71
C VAL A 119 23.03 -9.81 16.20
N HIS A 120 23.28 -8.62 15.63
CA HIS A 120 23.80 -8.31 14.29
C HIS A 120 23.61 -9.38 13.18
N HIS A 121 22.37 -9.78 12.91
CA HIS A 121 22.10 -10.72 11.82
C HIS A 121 22.02 -9.98 10.47
N TYR A 122 22.99 -10.17 9.58
CA TYR A 122 22.86 -9.73 8.20
C TYR A 122 21.93 -10.68 7.45
N ILE A 123 20.94 -10.16 6.72
CA ILE A 123 20.17 -10.99 5.79
C ILE A 123 21.06 -11.26 4.57
N GLU A 124 21.77 -12.38 4.59
CA GLU A 124 22.71 -12.78 3.53
C GLU A 124 22.01 -13.07 2.19
N ASN A 125 20.76 -13.54 2.26
CA ASN A 125 19.98 -13.81 1.07
C ASN A 125 19.35 -12.51 0.52
N LYS A 126 19.92 -12.02 -0.58
CA LYS A 126 19.46 -10.80 -1.26
C LYS A 126 18.00 -10.87 -1.70
N ASP A 127 17.54 -12.02 -2.21
CA ASP A 127 16.17 -12.16 -2.71
C ASP A 127 15.16 -12.04 -1.55
N LEU A 128 15.48 -12.65 -0.42
CA LEU A 128 14.66 -12.57 0.80
C LEU A 128 14.63 -11.13 1.37
N LEU A 129 15.78 -10.44 1.37
CA LEU A 129 15.84 -9.03 1.78
C LEU A 129 14.98 -8.13 0.88
N GLN A 130 14.97 -8.38 -0.43
CA GLN A 130 14.13 -7.64 -1.38
C GLN A 130 12.64 -7.87 -1.12
N GLU A 131 12.23 -9.11 -0.85
CA GLU A 131 10.84 -9.44 -0.49
C GLU A 131 10.40 -8.74 0.80
N TYR A 132 11.26 -8.73 1.84
CA TYR A 132 10.99 -8.02 3.09
C TYR A 132 10.82 -6.52 2.88
N ILE A 133 11.69 -5.89 2.09
CA ILE A 133 11.58 -4.47 1.74
C ILE A 133 10.27 -4.17 1.00
N MET A 134 9.86 -5.05 0.08
CA MET A 134 8.59 -4.94 -0.65
C MET A 134 7.39 -5.05 0.29
N LEU A 135 7.40 -5.99 1.24
CA LEU A 135 6.37 -6.14 2.26
C LEU A 135 6.29 -4.90 3.17
N SER A 136 7.43 -4.30 3.52
CA SER A 136 7.48 -3.05 4.27
C SER A 136 6.83 -1.88 3.51
N LEU A 137 7.06 -1.74 2.21
CA LEU A 137 6.38 -0.73 1.40
C LEU A 137 4.86 -0.96 1.38
N TYR A 138 4.44 -2.20 1.19
CA TYR A 138 3.02 -2.57 1.24
C TYR A 138 2.39 -2.20 2.58
N ASN A 139 3.03 -2.56 3.70
CA ASN A 139 2.53 -2.24 5.03
C ASN A 139 2.45 -0.72 5.27
N LYS A 140 3.47 0.06 4.89
CA LYS A 140 3.46 1.53 5.05
C LYS A 140 2.35 2.20 4.22
N VAL A 141 2.07 1.68 3.03
CA VAL A 141 1.01 2.20 2.15
C VAL A 141 -0.38 1.82 2.65
N GLU A 142 -0.66 0.54 2.93
CA GLU A 142 -1.98 0.11 3.39
C GLU A 142 -2.25 0.54 4.84
N ASN A 143 -1.24 0.45 5.72
CA ASN A 143 -1.29 0.83 7.14
C ASN A 143 -2.55 0.33 7.86
N THR A 144 -2.84 -0.96 7.74
CA THR A 144 -3.99 -1.59 8.38
C THR A 144 -3.57 -2.37 9.62
N LYS A 145 -4.51 -2.66 10.52
CA LYS A 145 -4.23 -3.52 11.69
C LYS A 145 -3.69 -4.89 11.28
N GLN A 146 -4.20 -5.46 10.18
CA GLN A 146 -3.79 -6.78 9.67
C GLN A 146 -2.36 -6.76 9.12
N THR A 147 -2.01 -5.75 8.31
CA THR A 147 -0.66 -5.64 7.74
C THR A 147 0.38 -5.36 8.83
N ASN A 148 0.02 -4.58 9.86
CA ASN A 148 0.88 -4.35 11.01
C ASN A 148 1.10 -5.63 11.83
N LEU A 149 0.03 -6.40 12.09
CA LEU A 149 0.15 -7.68 12.81
C LEU A 149 1.02 -8.67 12.03
N PHE A 150 0.86 -8.73 10.70
CA PHE A 150 1.66 -9.58 9.84
C PHE A 150 3.15 -9.23 9.91
N MET A 151 3.50 -7.94 9.80
CA MET A 151 4.89 -7.49 9.95
C MET A 151 5.44 -7.82 11.35
N GLN A 152 4.64 -7.66 12.39
CA GLN A 152 5.05 -8.01 13.75
C GLN A 152 5.32 -9.52 13.90
N GLN A 153 4.47 -10.38 13.34
CA GLN A 153 4.67 -11.83 13.35
C GLN A 153 5.94 -12.24 12.59
N LEU A 154 6.19 -11.59 11.45
CA LEU A 154 7.38 -11.80 10.63
C LEU A 154 8.67 -11.47 11.41
N HIS A 155 8.67 -10.37 12.16
CA HIS A 155 9.77 -10.00 13.05
C HIS A 155 9.95 -10.96 14.23
N HIS A 156 8.86 -11.45 14.84
CA HIS A 156 8.95 -12.45 15.91
C HIS A 156 9.50 -13.80 15.42
N LEU A 157 9.17 -14.21 14.19
CA LEU A 157 9.73 -15.41 13.57
C LEU A 157 11.24 -15.26 13.36
N GLU A 158 11.68 -14.12 12.84
CA GLU A 158 13.11 -13.80 12.67
C GLU A 158 13.87 -13.82 14.01
N GLU A 159 13.29 -13.22 15.05
CA GLU A 159 13.81 -13.27 16.42
C GLU A 159 13.91 -14.71 16.95
N HIS A 160 12.90 -15.54 16.72
CA HIS A 160 12.90 -16.92 17.18
C HIS A 160 14.02 -17.74 16.51
N TYR A 161 14.17 -17.64 15.19
CA TYR A 161 15.20 -18.39 14.44
C TYR A 161 16.62 -17.92 14.77
N SER A 162 16.83 -16.62 14.97
CA SER A 162 18.13 -16.09 15.37
C SER A 162 18.57 -16.63 16.75
N LYS A 163 17.67 -16.67 17.73
CA LYS A 163 17.94 -17.23 19.07
C LYS A 163 18.28 -18.73 19.02
N GLN A 164 17.55 -19.51 18.20
CA GLN A 164 17.78 -20.94 18.06
C GLN A 164 19.18 -21.26 17.49
N ARG A 165 19.64 -20.50 16.49
CA ARG A 165 20.97 -20.68 15.88
C ARG A 165 22.11 -20.40 16.87
N ASN A 166 21.94 -19.44 17.78
CA ASN A 166 22.94 -19.08 18.79
C ASN A 166 22.98 -20.04 20.00
N SER A 167 22.08 -21.01 20.07
CA SER A 167 22.01 -22.03 21.14
C SER A 167 22.71 -23.35 20.79
N ILE A 168 23.29 -23.42 19.59
CA ILE A 168 24.10 -24.53 19.04
C ILE A 168 25.55 -24.05 18.99
#